data_AF-A0A932UME1-F1
#
_entry.id   AF-A0A932UME1-F1
#
_cell.length_a   1.000
_cell.length_b   1.000
_cell.length_c   1.000
_cell.angle_alpha   90.00
_cell.angle_beta   90.00
_cell.angle_gamma   90.00
#
_symmetry.space_group_name_H-M   'P 1'
#
loop_
_entity.id
_entity.type
_entity.pdbx_description
1 polymer ?
#
loop_
_entity_poly.entity_id
_entity_poly.type
_entity_poly.pdbx_seq_one_letter_code
_entity_poly.pdbx_strand_id
1 'polypeptide(L)'
;MTEPLLGLQAGLDELGRDLVARAYALASRVHAGQTRDEGTPYLDHPVRVAATLVGVGYHDAELLAAALLHDALEDSDLTVDALACLSPRIAEIVATLTKPPLPKLERDAVYFGRLATAATDVLLIKIADRLDNVRG
;
A
#
# COMPACT_ATOMS: atom_id res chain seq x y z
N MET A 1 12.21 1.10 17.18
CA MET A 1 11.56 1.41 15.89
C MET A 1 12.55 0.99 14.80
N THR A 2 12.14 0.20 13.81
CA THR A 2 13.04 -0.26 12.75
C THR A 2 13.45 0.91 11.85
N GLU A 3 14.68 0.93 11.34
CA GLU A 3 15.21 1.97 10.42
C GLU A 3 14.28 2.35 9.24
N PRO A 4 13.56 1.41 8.59
CA PRO A 4 12.69 1.75 7.46
C PRO A 4 11.53 2.67 7.86
N LEU A 5 11.02 2.55 9.09
CA LEU A 5 9.88 3.35 9.54
C LEU A 5 10.26 4.82 9.80
N LEU A 6 11.50 5.06 10.25
CA LEU A 6 12.02 6.41 10.48
C LEU A 6 12.04 7.23 9.18
N GLY A 7 12.44 6.61 8.06
CA GLY A 7 12.46 7.27 6.75
C GLY A 7 11.06 7.63 6.25
N LEU A 8 10.07 6.76 6.46
CA LEU A 8 8.68 7.00 6.06
C LEU A 8 8.01 8.13 6.84
N GLN A 9 8.46 8.36 8.07
CA GLN A 9 7.89 9.33 8.99
C GLN A 9 8.50 10.73 8.88
N ALA A 10 9.52 10.90 8.04
CA ALA A 10 10.17 12.18 7.83
C ALA A 10 9.17 13.19 7.23
N GLY A 11 9.07 14.36 7.85
CA GLY A 11 8.17 15.44 7.42
C GLY A 11 6.71 15.28 7.87
N LEU A 12 6.35 14.18 8.55
CA LEU A 12 5.01 14.00 9.13
C LEU A 12 4.92 14.62 10.52
N ASP A 13 3.74 15.10 10.89
CA ASP A 13 3.40 15.48 12.26
C ASP A 13 3.19 14.24 13.15
N GLU A 14 2.89 14.43 14.44
CA GLU A 14 2.75 13.32 15.39
C GLU A 14 1.62 12.35 15.01
N LEU A 15 0.48 12.88 14.58
CA LEU A 15 -0.67 12.08 14.16
C LEU A 15 -0.36 11.28 12.89
N GLY A 16 0.30 11.91 11.90
CA GLY A 16 0.73 11.24 10.68
C GLY A 16 1.75 10.14 10.96
N ARG A 17 2.69 10.36 11.88
CA ARG A 17 3.64 9.33 12.31
C ARG A 17 2.94 8.14 12.96
N ASP A 18 1.97 8.38 13.85
CA ASP A 18 1.18 7.31 14.48
C ASP A 18 0.40 6.51 13.42
N LEU A 19 -0.25 7.19 12.49
CA LEU A 19 -1.01 6.56 11.41
C LEU A 19 -0.12 5.62 10.57
N VAL A 20 1.04 6.10 10.14
CA VAL A 20 2.00 5.30 9.35
C VAL A 20 2.56 4.13 10.17
N ALA A 21 2.81 4.31 11.48
CA ALA A 21 3.25 3.23 12.35
C ALA A 21 2.17 2.13 12.51
N ARG A 22 0.91 2.51 12.65
CA ARG A 22 -0.24 1.59 12.72
C ARG A 22 -0.41 0.83 11.41
N ALA A 23 -0.29 1.51 10.27
CA ALA A 23 -0.34 0.88 8.95
C ALA A 23 0.82 -0.12 8.75
N TYR A 24 2.04 0.26 9.13
CA TYR A 24 3.19 -0.63 9.10
C TYR A 24 3.00 -1.88 9.97
N ALA A 25 2.51 -1.71 11.20
CA ALA A 25 2.23 -2.83 12.10
C ALA A 25 1.15 -3.78 11.53
N LEU A 26 0.14 -3.22 10.85
CA LEU A 26 -0.89 -4.01 10.17
C LEU A 26 -0.31 -4.76 8.97
N ALA A 27 0.44 -4.09 8.09
CA ALA A 27 1.12 -4.73 6.96
C ALA A 27 2.07 -5.86 7.43
N SER A 28 2.84 -5.62 8.49
CA SER A 28 3.72 -6.64 9.08
C SER A 28 2.96 -7.86 9.59
N ARG A 29 1.72 -7.70 10.07
CA ARG A 29 0.88 -8.82 10.50
C ARG A 29 0.28 -9.56 9.32
N VAL A 30 -0.21 -8.83 8.32
CA VAL A 30 -0.82 -9.38 7.10
C VAL A 30 0.19 -10.25 6.34
N HIS A 31 1.40 -9.73 6.15
CA HIS A 31 2.45 -10.40 5.39
C HIS A 31 3.39 -11.28 6.25
N ALA A 32 2.99 -11.59 7.48
CA ALA A 32 3.82 -12.40 8.39
C ALA A 32 4.05 -13.81 7.82
N GLY A 33 5.31 -14.18 7.64
CA GLY A 33 5.69 -15.48 7.08
C GLY A 33 5.54 -15.59 5.56
N GLN A 34 5.08 -14.54 4.87
CA GLN A 34 5.06 -14.48 3.41
C GLN A 34 6.43 -14.08 2.87
N THR A 35 6.84 -14.72 1.77
CA THR A 35 8.10 -14.44 1.07
C THR A 35 7.81 -14.14 -0.39
N ARG A 36 8.61 -13.25 -0.99
CA ARG A 36 8.62 -13.06 -2.45
C ARG A 36 9.30 -14.23 -3.15
N ASP A 37 9.19 -14.28 -4.47
CA ASP A 37 9.77 -15.33 -5.31
C ASP A 37 11.30 -15.44 -5.14
N GLU A 38 11.98 -14.30 -4.90
CA GLU A 38 13.42 -14.22 -4.60
C GLU A 38 13.81 -14.58 -3.15
N GLY A 39 12.85 -14.89 -2.28
CA GLY A 39 13.10 -15.37 -0.91
C GLY A 39 13.22 -14.28 0.17
N THR A 40 12.99 -13.01 -0.16
CA THR A 40 12.91 -11.92 0.83
C THR A 40 11.54 -11.86 1.52
N PRO A 41 11.43 -11.35 2.76
CA PRO A 41 10.14 -11.10 3.38
C PRO A 41 9.24 -10.21 2.52
N TYR A 42 7.96 -10.57 2.37
CA TYR A 42 7.04 -9.79 1.52
C TYR A 42 6.85 -8.35 2.03
N LEU A 43 6.90 -8.14 3.34
CA LEU A 43 6.80 -6.81 3.97
C LEU A 43 7.77 -5.77 3.38
N ASP A 44 8.93 -6.20 2.88
CA ASP A 44 9.90 -5.29 2.29
C ASP A 44 9.35 -4.59 1.04
N HIS A 45 8.45 -5.23 0.29
CA HIS A 45 7.85 -4.64 -0.91
C HIS A 45 6.98 -3.42 -0.60
N PRO A 46 5.91 -3.51 0.22
CA PRO A 46 5.11 -2.34 0.57
C PRO A 46 5.94 -1.21 1.21
N VAL A 47 7.00 -1.55 1.96
CA VAL A 47 7.93 -0.58 2.54
C VAL A 47 8.71 0.16 1.45
N ARG A 48 9.24 -0.53 0.44
CA ARG A 48 9.93 0.11 -0.70
C ARG A 48 8.99 0.94 -1.57
N VAL A 49 7.74 0.51 -1.74
CA VAL A 49 6.69 1.29 -2.43
C VAL A 49 6.45 2.62 -1.69
N ALA A 50 6.22 2.58 -0.38
CA ALA A 50 6.06 3.79 0.43
C ALA A 50 7.33 4.67 0.43
N ALA A 51 8.52 4.06 0.52
CA ALA A 51 9.79 4.79 0.51
C ALA A 51 10.05 5.48 -0.84
N THR A 52 9.58 4.90 -1.95
CA THR A 52 9.66 5.51 -3.27
C THR A 52 8.86 6.81 -3.32
N LEU A 53 7.66 6.84 -2.73
CA LEU A 53 6.82 8.05 -2.66
C LEU A 53 7.50 9.16 -1.85
N VAL A 54 8.09 8.81 -0.71
CA VAL A 54 8.89 9.75 0.09
C VAL A 54 10.10 10.27 -0.70
N GLY A 55 10.80 9.37 -1.41
CA GLY A 55 11.99 9.72 -2.20
C GLY A 55 11.71 10.72 -3.34
N VAL A 56 10.46 10.84 -3.79
CA VAL A 56 10.04 11.83 -4.78
C VAL A 56 9.24 13.00 -4.17
N GLY A 57 9.22 13.13 -2.85
CA GLY A 57 8.71 14.30 -2.13
C GLY A 57 7.27 14.21 -1.62
N TYR A 58 6.64 13.04 -1.61
CA TYR A 58 5.31 12.87 -1.00
C TYR A 58 5.43 12.57 0.49
N HIS A 59 4.84 13.45 1.31
CA HIS A 59 4.80 13.36 2.77
C HIS A 59 3.35 13.43 3.29
N ASP A 60 2.43 12.72 2.62
CA ASP A 60 1.03 12.57 3.06
C ASP A 60 0.88 11.26 3.83
N ALA A 61 0.47 11.35 5.10
CA ALA A 61 0.44 10.18 5.99
C ALA A 61 -0.54 9.10 5.53
N GLU A 62 -1.69 9.47 4.97
CA GLU A 62 -2.70 8.50 4.49
C GLU A 62 -2.27 7.87 3.17
N LEU A 63 -1.62 8.63 2.27
CA LEU A 63 -1.01 8.09 1.05
C LEU A 63 0.06 7.06 1.38
N LEU A 64 0.97 7.38 2.31
CA LEU A 64 2.04 6.47 2.73
C LEU A 64 1.48 5.24 3.47
N ALA A 65 0.47 5.43 4.31
CA ALA A 65 -0.23 4.34 4.97
C ALA A 65 -0.97 3.42 3.98
N ALA A 66 -1.62 3.98 2.95
CA ALA A 66 -2.24 3.22 1.88
C ALA A 66 -1.21 2.46 1.04
N ALA A 67 -0.05 3.07 0.76
CA ALA A 67 1.06 2.39 0.07
C ALA A 67 1.57 1.16 0.85
N LEU A 68 1.66 1.26 2.18
CA LEU A 68 2.03 0.13 3.04
C LEU A 68 0.99 -0.99 3.05
N LEU A 69 -0.27 -0.69 2.74
CA LEU A 69 -1.41 -1.60 2.85
C LEU A 69 -1.99 -2.01 1.48
N HIS A 70 -1.37 -1.62 0.38
CA HIS A 70 -1.99 -1.71 -0.95
C HIS A 70 -2.37 -3.13 -1.40
N ASP A 71 -1.62 -4.14 -0.95
CA ASP A 71 -1.89 -5.56 -1.21
C ASP A 71 -2.65 -6.26 -0.07
N ALA A 72 -2.92 -5.57 1.04
CA ALA A 72 -3.40 -6.22 2.26
C ALA A 72 -4.77 -6.90 2.11
N LEU A 73 -5.63 -6.39 1.22
CA LEU A 73 -6.92 -7.00 0.90
C LEU A 73 -6.82 -8.19 -0.06
N GLU A 74 -5.73 -8.29 -0.84
CA GLU A 74 -5.47 -9.47 -1.70
C GLU A 74 -4.81 -10.61 -0.89
N ASP A 75 -3.97 -10.24 0.08
CA ASP A 75 -3.07 -11.18 0.78
C ASP A 75 -3.55 -11.61 2.18
N SER A 76 -4.75 -11.18 2.61
CA SER A 76 -5.32 -11.58 3.90
C SER A 76 -6.85 -11.47 3.95
N ASP A 77 -7.44 -11.90 5.07
CA ASP A 77 -8.87 -11.75 5.37
C ASP A 77 -9.25 -10.33 5.84
N LEU A 78 -8.38 -9.33 5.64
CA LEU A 78 -8.67 -7.95 5.99
C LEU A 78 -9.83 -7.42 5.14
N THR A 79 -10.73 -6.65 5.75
CA THR A 79 -11.90 -6.08 5.06
C THR A 79 -11.74 -4.59 4.79
N VAL A 80 -12.46 -4.10 3.78
CA VAL A 80 -12.55 -2.65 3.49
C VAL A 80 -13.07 -1.89 4.71
N ASP A 81 -14.04 -2.45 5.44
CA ASP A 81 -14.59 -1.82 6.66
C ASP A 81 -13.54 -1.68 7.76
N ALA A 82 -12.68 -2.70 7.94
CA ALA A 82 -11.59 -2.64 8.90
C ALA A 82 -10.57 -1.55 8.53
N LEU A 83 -10.27 -1.37 7.24
CA LEU A 83 -9.46 -0.26 6.76
C LEU A 83 -10.15 1.08 6.93
N ALA A 84 -11.48 1.15 6.76
CA ALA A 84 -12.23 2.39 6.92
C ALA A 84 -12.22 2.90 8.38
N CYS A 85 -12.11 1.98 9.36
CA CYS A 85 -11.87 2.33 10.76
C CYS A 85 -10.47 2.93 11.00
N LEU A 86 -9.49 2.67 10.14
CA LEU A 86 -8.18 3.31 10.17
C LEU A 86 -8.24 4.68 9.48
N SER A 87 -8.76 4.72 8.25
CA SER A 87 -9.13 5.92 7.52
C SER A 87 -10.01 5.55 6.32
N PRO A 88 -11.12 6.28 6.06
CA PRO A 88 -11.92 6.11 4.85
C PRO A 88 -11.12 6.31 3.55
N ARG A 89 -10.18 7.27 3.53
CA ARG A 89 -9.34 7.53 2.34
C ARG A 89 -8.37 6.38 2.10
N ILE A 90 -7.77 5.81 3.15
CA ILE A 90 -6.92 4.61 3.03
C ILE A 90 -7.75 3.45 2.44
N ALA A 91 -8.95 3.21 2.96
CA ALA A 91 -9.81 2.14 2.49
C ALA A 91 -10.18 2.30 1.01
N GLU A 92 -10.53 3.51 0.58
CA GLU A 92 -10.86 3.81 -0.82
C GLU A 92 -9.68 3.56 -1.76
N ILE A 93 -8.48 4.06 -1.38
CA ILE A 93 -7.27 3.88 -2.18
C ILE A 93 -6.93 2.39 -2.32
N VAL A 94 -6.87 1.67 -1.19
CA VAL A 94 -6.51 0.25 -1.19
C VAL A 94 -7.55 -0.57 -1.96
N ALA A 95 -8.85 -0.34 -1.74
CA ALA A 95 -9.90 -1.05 -2.47
C ALA A 95 -9.87 -0.81 -3.98
N THR A 96 -9.44 0.38 -4.42
CA THR A 96 -9.26 0.70 -5.84
C THR A 96 -8.06 -0.06 -6.43
N LEU A 97 -6.99 -0.23 -5.64
CA LEU A 97 -5.77 -0.97 -6.03
C LEU A 97 -5.94 -2.49 -6.00
N THR A 98 -6.91 -3.00 -5.23
CA THR A 98 -7.26 -4.40 -5.14
C THR A 98 -8.03 -4.90 -6.36
N LYS A 99 -7.55 -5.98 -6.96
CA LYS A 99 -8.20 -6.67 -8.08
C LYS A 99 -9.40 -7.49 -7.61
N PRO A 100 -10.51 -7.51 -8.37
CA PRO A 100 -11.67 -8.28 -7.99
C PRO A 100 -11.42 -9.79 -8.20
N PRO A 101 -12.12 -10.67 -7.47
CA PRO A 101 -12.02 -12.12 -7.62
C PRO A 101 -12.79 -12.61 -8.86
N LEU A 102 -12.43 -12.09 -10.05
CA LEU A 102 -13.06 -12.37 -11.33
C LEU A 102 -12.09 -13.10 -12.29
N PRO A 103 -12.59 -13.77 -13.34
CA PRO A 103 -11.76 -14.31 -14.41
C PRO A 103 -10.87 -13.25 -15.05
N LYS A 104 -9.67 -13.63 -15.49
CA LYS A 104 -8.62 -12.69 -15.92
C LYS A 104 -9.10 -11.56 -16.85
N LEU A 105 -9.80 -11.90 -17.93
CA LEU A 105 -10.24 -10.90 -18.91
C LEU A 105 -11.19 -9.86 -18.30
N GLU A 106 -12.17 -10.32 -17.52
CA GLU A 106 -13.16 -9.46 -16.87
C GLU A 106 -12.55 -8.66 -15.72
N ARG A 107 -11.72 -9.31 -14.90
CA ARG A 107 -10.96 -8.69 -13.82
C ARG A 107 -10.10 -7.54 -14.33
N ASP A 108 -9.34 -7.79 -15.40
CA ASP A 108 -8.42 -6.80 -15.96
C ASP A 108 -9.23 -5.62 -16.55
N ALA A 109 -10.35 -5.88 -17.24
CA ALA A 109 -11.23 -4.82 -17.74
C ALA A 109 -11.81 -3.94 -16.61
N VAL A 110 -12.32 -4.55 -15.53
CA VAL A 110 -12.85 -3.82 -14.35
C VAL A 110 -11.74 -3.07 -13.62
N TYR A 111 -10.58 -3.70 -13.44
CA TYR A 111 -9.45 -3.09 -12.74
C TYR A 111 -8.88 -1.89 -13.50
N PHE A 112 -8.60 -2.04 -14.79
CA PHE A 112 -8.10 -0.93 -15.60
C PHE A 112 -9.14 0.17 -15.81
N GLY A 113 -10.43 -0.18 -15.88
CA GLY A 113 -11.52 0.80 -15.88
C GLY A 113 -11.51 1.68 -14.62
N ARG A 114 -11.35 1.07 -13.43
CA ARG A 114 -11.22 1.80 -12.16
C ARG A 114 -9.98 2.69 -12.12
N LEU A 115 -8.83 2.17 -12.57
CA LEU A 115 -7.58 2.96 -12.61
C LEU A 115 -7.65 4.13 -13.58
N ALA A 116 -8.34 4.00 -14.72
CA ALA A 116 -8.46 5.07 -15.72
C ALA A 116 -9.14 6.34 -15.19
N THR A 117 -9.96 6.22 -14.14
CA THR A 117 -10.67 7.35 -13.51
C THR A 117 -10.23 7.57 -12.06
N ALA A 118 -9.16 6.91 -11.61
CA ALA A 118 -8.74 6.96 -10.22
C ALA A 118 -8.09 8.31 -9.86
N ALA A 119 -8.13 8.65 -8.58
CA ALA A 119 -7.42 9.81 -8.05
C ALA A 119 -5.90 9.67 -8.24
N THR A 120 -5.20 10.79 -8.28
CA THR A 120 -3.73 10.85 -8.41
C THR A 120 -3.03 9.95 -7.38
N ASP A 121 -3.51 9.92 -6.14
CA ASP A 121 -2.95 9.10 -5.06
C ASP A 121 -2.91 7.60 -5.39
N VAL A 122 -3.99 7.08 -5.98
CA VAL A 122 -4.08 5.69 -6.42
C VAL A 122 -3.05 5.43 -7.53
N LEU A 123 -2.95 6.35 -8.49
CA LEU A 123 -2.01 6.21 -9.61
C LEU A 123 -0.55 6.29 -9.15
N LEU A 124 -0.24 7.14 -8.17
CA LEU A 124 1.10 7.27 -7.59
C LEU A 124 1.54 5.95 -6.94
N ILE A 125 0.68 5.36 -6.11
CA ILE A 125 0.97 4.05 -5.50
C ILE A 125 1.10 3.00 -6.61
N LYS A 126 0.22 3.01 -7.62
CA LYS A 126 0.28 2.01 -8.68
C LYS A 126 1.58 2.07 -9.51
N ILE A 127 2.07 3.28 -9.76
CA ILE A 127 3.34 3.49 -10.45
C ILE A 127 4.51 3.05 -9.57
N ALA A 128 4.49 3.39 -8.27
CA ALA A 128 5.52 2.97 -7.32
C ALA A 128 5.56 1.43 -7.15
N ASP A 129 4.41 0.78 -7.02
CA ASP A 129 4.23 -0.68 -7.05
C ASP A 129 4.87 -1.28 -8.33
N ARG A 130 4.49 -0.75 -9.49
CA ARG A 130 5.02 -1.24 -10.77
C ARG A 130 6.54 -1.05 -10.88
N LEU A 131 7.07 0.06 -10.37
CA LEU A 131 8.49 0.34 -10.36
C LEU A 131 9.26 -0.63 -9.46
N ASP A 132 8.76 -0.93 -8.27
CA ASP A 132 9.38 -1.92 -7.37
C ASP A 132 9.38 -3.30 -8.01
N ASN A 133 8.26 -3.72 -8.58
CA ASN A 133 8.13 -5.01 -9.27
C ASN A 133 9.07 -5.17 -10.48
N VAL A 134 9.53 -4.09 -11.10
CA VAL A 134 10.52 -4.14 -12.19
C VAL A 134 11.96 -4.14 -11.67
N ARG A 135 12.20 -3.64 -10.45
CA ARG A 135 13.53 -3.61 -9.82
C ARG A 135 13.93 -4.96 -9.19
N GLY A 136 12.96 -5.77 -8.78
CA GLY A 136 13.19 -7.01 -8.03
C GLY A 136 13.44 -6.73 -6.56
#